data_AF-A0AAF0KS15-F1
#
_entry.id   AF-A0AAF0KS15-F1
#
_cell.length_a   1.000
_cell.length_b   1.000
_cell.length_c   1.000
_cell.angle_alpha   90.00
_cell.angle_beta   90.00
_cell.angle_gamma   90.00
#
_symmetry.space_group_name_H-M   'P 1'
#
loop_
_entity.id
_entity.type
_entity.pdbx_description
1 polymer ?
#
loop_
_entity_poly.entity_id
_entity_poly.type
_entity_poly.pdbx_seq_one_letter_code
_entity_poly.pdbx_strand_id
1 'polypeptide(L)'
;MTWPSLTPRQRAMLIESEPDDLTGRAGVGIELRTGADYAVAKALERRKLGHREGPGGFLPGMYWNNTMGLAVRAALVTDEDAR
;
A
#
# COMPACT_ATOMS: atom_id res chain seq x y z
N MET A 1 -16.59 -9.71 4.38
CA MET A 1 -15.46 -9.85 3.44
C MET A 1 -14.27 -10.37 4.21
N THR A 2 -13.70 -11.51 3.83
CA THR A 2 -12.49 -12.03 4.46
C THR A 2 -11.29 -11.48 3.71
N TRP A 3 -10.54 -10.58 4.34
CA TRP A 3 -9.35 -9.99 3.72
C TRP A 3 -8.28 -11.05 3.53
N PRO A 4 -7.50 -11.00 2.42
CA PRO A 4 -6.39 -11.93 2.24
C PRO A 4 -5.37 -11.73 3.37
N SER A 5 -4.79 -12.81 3.89
CA SER A 5 -3.81 -12.72 4.97
C SER A 5 -2.62 -11.86 4.54
N LEU A 6 -2.45 -10.70 5.18
CA LEU A 6 -1.37 -9.75 4.93
C LEU A 6 -0.24 -9.95 5.93
N THR A 7 1.00 -9.92 5.43
CA THR A 7 2.18 -9.88 6.29
C THR A 7 2.28 -8.52 7.00
N PRO A 8 3.01 -8.42 8.13
CA PRO A 8 3.18 -7.13 8.82
C PRO A 8 3.71 -6.01 7.91
N ARG A 9 4.67 -6.31 7.03
CA ARG A 9 5.20 -5.33 6.06
C ARG A 9 4.19 -4.90 5.00
N GLN A 10 3.32 -5.82 4.56
CA GLN A 10 2.24 -5.46 3.63
C GLN A 10 1.22 -4.55 4.30
N ARG A 11 0.88 -4.80 5.57
CA ARG A 11 0.00 -3.92 6.36
C ARG A 11 0.61 -2.53 6.53
N ALA A 12 1.87 -2.47 6.96
CA ALA A 12 2.60 -1.21 7.13
C ALA A 12 2.59 -0.37 5.85
N MET A 13 2.96 -0.96 4.70
CA MET A 13 2.94 -0.27 3.41
C MET A 13 1.55 0.26 3.01
N LEU A 14 0.47 -0.48 3.31
CA LEU A 14 -0.89 0.00 3.07
C LEU A 14 -1.29 1.14 4.01
N ILE A 15 -0.82 1.12 5.26
CA ILE A 15 -1.11 2.15 6.27
C ILE A 15 -0.35 3.45 5.95
N GLU A 16 0.93 3.32 5.64
CA GLU A 16 1.86 4.41 5.28
C GLU A 16 1.46 5.10 3.97
N SER A 17 0.85 4.37 3.02
CA SER A 17 0.23 4.99 1.84
C SER A 17 -1.13 5.57 2.23
N GLU A 18 -1.11 6.82 2.71
CA GLU A 18 -2.29 7.56 3.15
C GLU A 18 -3.33 7.72 2.03
N PRO A 19 -4.62 7.92 2.35
CA PRO A 19 -5.60 8.35 1.36
C PRO A 19 -5.25 9.74 0.82
N ASP A 20 -5.52 9.99 -0.47
CA ASP A 20 -5.47 11.34 -1.02
C ASP A 20 -6.82 12.03 -0.75
N ASP A 21 -6.92 12.63 0.44
CA ASP A 21 -8.11 13.33 0.92
C ASP A 21 -8.35 14.67 0.19
N LEU A 22 -7.39 15.13 -0.63
CA LEU A 22 -7.45 16.42 -1.35
C LEU A 22 -8.07 16.28 -2.74
N THR A 23 -7.71 15.22 -3.49
CA THR A 23 -8.20 15.06 -4.88
C THR A 23 -9.21 13.93 -5.05
N GLY A 24 -9.45 13.12 -4.02
CA GLY A 24 -10.34 11.96 -4.07
C GLY A 24 -9.83 10.84 -4.99
N ARG A 25 -8.54 10.87 -5.33
CA ARG A 25 -7.86 9.84 -6.13
C ARG A 25 -7.17 8.81 -5.24
N ALA A 26 -6.58 7.82 -5.90
CA ALA A 26 -5.90 6.67 -5.34
C ALA A 26 -4.62 7.08 -4.57
N GLY A 27 -4.76 7.35 -3.26
CA GLY A 27 -3.71 7.38 -2.24
C GLY A 27 -2.57 8.40 -2.40
N VAL A 28 -1.76 8.54 -1.35
CA VAL A 28 -0.46 9.21 -1.35
C VAL A 28 0.61 8.16 -1.63
N GLY A 29 1.43 8.43 -2.64
CA GLY A 29 2.50 7.54 -3.04
C GLY A 29 3.59 7.47 -1.97
N ILE A 30 4.08 6.27 -1.66
CA ILE A 30 5.24 6.09 -0.79
C ILE A 30 6.47 5.66 -1.59
N GLU A 31 7.63 6.15 -1.18
CA GLU A 31 8.90 5.88 -1.87
C GLU A 31 9.39 4.45 -1.62
N LEU A 32 9.74 3.75 -2.70
CA LEU A 32 10.32 2.41 -2.71
C LEU A 32 11.85 2.55 -2.76
N ARG A 33 12.50 2.47 -1.59
CA ARG A 33 13.93 2.75 -1.42
C ARG A 33 14.80 1.51 -1.51
N THR A 34 14.24 0.34 -1.21
CA THR A 34 14.98 -0.92 -1.13
C THR A 34 14.34 -2.02 -1.97
N GLY A 35 15.11 -3.06 -2.29
CA GLY A 35 14.58 -4.26 -2.94
C GLY A 35 13.46 -4.94 -2.13
N ALA A 36 13.50 -4.81 -0.79
CA ALA A 36 12.43 -5.30 0.08
C ALA A 36 11.12 -4.53 -0.12
N ASP A 37 11.18 -3.20 -0.25
CA ASP A 37 10.00 -2.36 -0.50
C ASP A 37 9.37 -2.73 -1.84
N TYR A 38 10.20 -2.86 -2.87
CA TYR A 38 9.75 -3.31 -4.19
C TYR A 38 9.09 -4.70 -4.16
N ALA A 39 9.60 -5.63 -3.34
CA ALA A 39 9.01 -6.95 -3.19
C ALA A 39 7.63 -6.90 -2.50
N VAL A 40 7.48 -6.06 -1.47
CA VAL A 40 6.20 -5.82 -0.79
C VAL A 40 5.20 -5.19 -1.75
N ALA A 41 5.60 -4.12 -2.43
CA ALA A 41 4.76 -3.41 -3.39
C ALA A 41 4.31 -4.32 -4.55
N LYS A 42 5.20 -5.20 -5.05
CA LYS A 42 4.87 -6.22 -6.06
C LYS A 42 3.81 -7.21 -5.56
N ALA A 43 3.90 -7.61 -4.29
CA ALA A 43 2.94 -8.52 -3.70
C ALA A 43 1.56 -7.86 -3.52
N LEU A 44 1.51 -6.58 -3.14
CA LEU A 44 0.27 -5.80 -3.02
C LEU A 44 -0.37 -5.54 -4.38
N GLU A 45 0.42 -5.20 -5.40
CA GLU A 45 -0.05 -5.03 -6.77
C GLU A 45 -0.66 -6.32 -7.34
N ARG A 46 -0.01 -7.48 -7.10
CA ARG A 46 -0.56 -8.80 -7.48
C ARG A 46 -1.90 -9.09 -6.81
N ARG A 47 -2.11 -8.56 -5.60
CA ARG A 47 -3.37 -8.64 -4.84
C ARG A 47 -4.38 -7.57 -5.22
N LYS A 48 -4.06 -6.71 -6.20
CA LYS A 48 -4.92 -5.61 -6.68
C LYS A 48 -5.23 -4.57 -5.60
N LEU A 49 -4.32 -4.38 -4.65
CA LEU A 49 -4.45 -3.39 -3.57
C LEU A 49 -3.77 -2.05 -3.90
N GLY A 50 -3.07 -1.97 -5.01
CA GLY A 50 -2.37 -0.75 -5.42
C GLY A 50 -1.59 -0.96 -6.69
N HIS A 51 -0.78 0.02 -7.03
CA HIS A 51 0.11 -0.01 -8.19
C HIS A 51 1.45 0.61 -7.86
N ARG A 52 2.44 0.30 -8.69
CA ARG A 52 3.81 0.78 -8.58
C ARG A 52 4.11 1.69 -9.76
N GLU A 53 4.73 2.82 -9.50
CA GLU A 53 5.23 3.73 -10.52
C GLU A 53 6.75 3.89 -10.40
N GLY A 54 7.37 4.29 -11.50
CA GLY A 54 8.82 4.47 -11.58
C GLY A 54 9.56 3.30 -12.24
N PRO A 55 10.85 3.51 -12.56
CA PRO A 55 11.62 2.66 -13.47
C PRO A 55 11.86 1.24 -12.95
N GLY A 56 11.73 1.01 -11.63
CA GLY A 56 12.18 -0.22 -10.98
C GLY A 56 13.71 -0.29 -10.89
N GLY A 57 14.23 -0.91 -9.84
CA GLY A 57 15.68 -1.10 -9.67
C GLY A 57 16.36 -0.04 -8.81
N PHE A 58 17.48 0.53 -9.28
CA PHE A 58 18.35 1.44 -8.49
C PHE A 58 17.77 2.84 -8.28
N LEU A 59 16.79 3.25 -9.10
CA LEU A 59 16.10 4.52 -8.95
C LEU A 59 14.84 4.35 -8.08
N PRO A 60 14.53 5.33 -7.20
CA PRO A 60 13.35 5.25 -6.35
C PRO A 60 12.07 5.12 -7.18
N GLY A 61 11.23 4.17 -6.79
CA GLY A 61 9.88 4.02 -7.31
C GLY A 61 8.85 4.51 -6.31
N MET A 62 7.58 4.50 -6.67
CA MET A 62 6.48 4.86 -5.79
C MET A 62 5.47 3.72 -5.71
N TYR A 63 4.92 3.45 -4.54
CA TYR A 63 3.72 2.61 -4.38
C TYR A 63 2.52 3.47 -4.01
N TRP A 64 1.40 3.21 -4.68
CA TRP A 64 0.16 3.94 -4.50
C TRP A 64 -0.98 2.97 -4.18
N ASN A 65 -1.65 3.21 -3.07
CA ASN A 65 -2.91 2.54 -2.76
C ASN A 65 -3.96 2.85 -3.83
N ASN A 66 -4.67 1.82 -4.30
CA ASN A 66 -5.89 2.02 -5.07
C ASN A 66 -7.13 1.98 -4.15
N THR A 67 -8.33 2.11 -4.71
CA THR A 67 -9.59 2.08 -3.95
C THR A 67 -9.70 0.87 -3.03
N MET A 68 -9.29 -0.33 -3.49
CA MET A 68 -9.33 -1.54 -2.66
C MET A 68 -8.26 -1.51 -1.57
N GLY A 69 -7.04 -1.04 -1.87
CA GLY A 69 -5.98 -0.83 -0.88
C GLY A 69 -6.41 0.10 0.24
N LEU A 70 -7.10 1.20 -0.08
CA LEU A 70 -7.63 2.15 0.90
C LEU A 70 -8.74 1.52 1.77
N ALA A 71 -9.62 0.70 1.19
CA ALA A 71 -10.63 -0.03 1.97
C ALA A 71 -9.99 -1.01 2.95
N VAL A 72 -8.93 -1.72 2.52
CA VAL A 72 -8.15 -2.61 3.39
C VAL A 72 -7.42 -1.83 4.48
N ARG A 73 -6.79 -0.70 4.14
CA ARG A 73 -6.15 0.21 5.10
C ARG A 73 -7.13 0.63 6.19
N ALA A 74 -8.33 1.07 5.82
CA ALA A 74 -9.34 1.50 6.78
C ALA A 74 -9.70 0.40 7.78
N ALA A 75 -9.84 -0.85 7.31
CA ALA A 75 -10.06 -2.00 8.18
C ALA A 75 -8.87 -2.27 9.11
N LEU A 76 -7.64 -2.15 8.61
CA LEU A 76 -6.42 -2.37 9.41
C LEU A 76 -6.24 -1.33 10.51
N VAL A 77 -6.45 -0.04 10.22
CA VAL A 77 -6.35 1.05 11.21
C VAL A 77 -7.40 0.86 12.31
N THR A 78 -8.63 0.52 11.93
CA THR A 78 -9.71 0.26 12.89
C THR A 78 -9.38 -0.93 13.83
N ASP A 79 -8.75 -1.98 13.31
CA ASP A 79 -8.30 -3.14 14.10
C ASP A 79 -7.12 -2.80 15.04
N GLU A 80 -6.25 -1.84 14.68
CA GLU A 80 -5.15 -1.37 15.53
C GLU A 80 -5.65 -0.50 16.68
N ASP A 81 -6.63 0.37 16.43
CA ASP A 81 -7.25 1.23 17.47
C ASP A 81 -8.11 0.43 18.46
N ALA A 82 -8.58 -0.76 18.08
CA ALA A 82 -9.41 -1.62 18.92
C ALA A 82 -8.60 -2.51 19.89
N ARG A 83 -7.27 -2.45 19.87
CA ARG A 83 -6.35 -3.25 20.69
C ARG A 83 -5.73 -2.45 21.84
#